data_AF-D8M941-F1
#
_entry.id   AF-D8M941-F1
#
_cell.length_a   1.000
_cell.length_b   1.000
_cell.length_c   1.000
_cell.angle_alpha   90.00
_cell.angle_beta   90.00
_cell.angle_gamma   90.00
#
_symmetry.space_group_name_H-M   'P 1'
#
loop_
_entity.id
_entity.type
_entity.pdbx_description
1 polymer ?
#
loop_
_entity_poly.entity_id
_entity_poly.type
_entity_poly.pdbx_seq_one_letter_code
_entity_poly.pdbx_strand_id
1 'polypeptide(L)'
;MSLTDLYFAHNCGILFYTPESIFLESSFPPSRAYPSPKPDIDFQAIEANSSIDLRALLDKDKRSPELVLLVGSPASGKSTLCDEYFREYQRVNQDTLKTLPKCIQFATKWLKQKVSVVVDNTNPSRDIRRKWIQLARQCRVPVRAVVLESSRSLANHLNIFRSFGFGTTQRKVPRVAMNVFFSRYETPSESEGFFAVVQIPFQMKKFASKEEEEAFRCYLCESR
;
A
#
# COMPACT_ATOMS: atom_id res chain seq x y z
N MET A 1 8.44 -27.77 -2.93
CA MET A 1 7.00 -27.67 -2.60
C MET A 1 6.47 -26.36 -3.16
N SER A 2 5.43 -26.41 -3.98
CA SER A 2 4.76 -25.20 -4.43
C SER A 2 3.91 -24.67 -3.26
N LEU A 3 4.14 -23.43 -2.83
CA LEU A 3 3.29 -22.78 -1.82
C LEU A 3 1.84 -22.66 -2.31
N THR A 4 1.63 -22.72 -3.62
CA THR A 4 0.31 -22.64 -4.26
C THR A 4 -0.62 -23.75 -3.80
N ASP A 5 -0.18 -25.01 -3.76
CA ASP A 5 -1.04 -26.14 -3.39
C ASP A 5 -1.41 -26.09 -1.91
N LEU A 6 -0.46 -25.68 -1.07
CA LEU A 6 -0.68 -25.48 0.37
C LEU A 6 -1.67 -24.33 0.63
N TYR A 7 -1.53 -23.21 -0.09
CA TYR A 7 -2.44 -22.06 0.03
C TYR A 7 -3.84 -22.41 -0.49
N PHE A 8 -3.93 -23.15 -1.60
CA PHE A 8 -5.20 -23.65 -2.12
C PHE A 8 -5.91 -24.51 -1.08
N ALA A 9 -5.21 -25.51 -0.53
CA ALA A 9 -5.76 -26.39 0.50
C ALA A 9 -6.24 -25.60 1.73
N HIS A 10 -5.42 -24.65 2.20
CA HIS A 10 -5.78 -23.79 3.33
C HIS A 10 -7.01 -22.92 3.05
N ASN A 11 -7.06 -22.25 1.89
CA ASN A 11 -8.19 -21.41 1.50
C ASN A 11 -9.50 -22.20 1.36
N CYS A 12 -9.42 -23.47 0.94
CA CYS A 12 -10.58 -24.36 0.86
C CYS A 12 -10.94 -25.04 2.19
N GLY A 13 -10.15 -24.86 3.26
CA GLY A 13 -10.35 -25.53 4.54
C GLY A 13 -10.09 -27.05 4.49
N ILE A 14 -9.27 -27.52 3.56
CA ILE A 14 -8.93 -28.94 3.42
C ILE A 14 -7.53 -29.22 3.96
N LEU A 15 -7.32 -30.43 4.49
CA LEU A 15 -6.02 -30.88 4.97
C LEU A 15 -5.06 -31.04 3.79
N PHE A 16 -3.83 -30.57 3.95
CA PHE A 16 -2.77 -30.74 2.95
C PHE A 16 -1.82 -31.87 3.34
N TYR A 17 -1.43 -32.70 2.38
CA TYR A 17 -0.45 -33.76 2.53
C TYR A 17 0.54 -33.67 1.38
N THR A 18 1.82 -33.88 1.64
CA THR A 18 2.84 -33.87 0.57
C THR A 18 2.79 -35.18 -0.21
N PRO A 19 3.26 -35.20 -1.47
CA PRO A 19 3.36 -36.45 -2.24
C PRO A 19 4.12 -37.54 -1.46
N GLU A 20 5.22 -37.18 -0.79
CA GLU A 20 6.01 -38.11 0.02
C GLU A 20 5.19 -38.72 1.15
N SER A 21 4.39 -37.91 1.87
CA SER A 21 3.52 -38.45 2.94
C SER A 21 2.42 -39.37 2.40
N ILE A 22 1.87 -39.09 1.22
CA ILE A 22 0.80 -39.90 0.62
C ILE A 22 1.33 -41.22 0.07
N PHE A 23 2.46 -41.19 -0.65
CA PHE A 23 2.93 -42.34 -1.44
C PHE A 23 3.95 -43.22 -0.71
N LEU A 24 4.61 -42.72 0.35
CA LEU A 24 5.64 -43.47 1.08
C LEU A 24 5.18 -43.96 2.46
N GLU A 25 4.10 -43.43 3.03
CA GLU A 25 3.55 -43.95 4.29
C GLU A 25 2.76 -45.24 4.07
N SER A 26 2.85 -46.15 5.04
CA SER A 26 2.18 -47.46 4.98
C SER A 26 0.66 -47.39 5.24
N SER A 27 0.13 -46.22 5.61
CA SER A 27 -1.26 -45.99 5.98
C SER A 27 -1.85 -44.79 5.23
N PHE A 28 -3.10 -44.89 4.79
CA PHE A 28 -3.83 -43.82 4.13
C PHE A 28 -5.16 -43.51 4.87
N PRO A 29 -5.44 -42.24 5.22
CA PRO A 29 -4.60 -41.06 5.02
C PRO A 29 -3.34 -41.05 5.92
N PRO A 30 -2.31 -40.26 5.58
CA PRO A 30 -1.12 -40.12 6.40
C PRO A 30 -1.44 -39.67 7.83
N SER A 31 -0.62 -40.08 8.80
CA SER A 31 -0.89 -39.84 10.22
C SER A 31 -0.86 -38.37 10.63
N ARG A 32 -0.17 -37.52 9.85
CA ARG A 32 -0.02 -36.09 10.10
C ARG A 32 -0.19 -35.29 8.82
N ALA A 33 -1.16 -34.38 8.84
CA ALA A 33 -1.27 -33.35 7.81
C ALA A 33 -0.09 -32.39 7.88
N TYR A 34 0.25 -31.81 6.74
CA TYR A 34 1.24 -30.75 6.68
C TYR A 34 0.76 -29.52 7.48
N PRO A 35 1.65 -28.84 8.21
CA PRO A 35 1.28 -27.67 9.00
C PRO A 35 0.60 -26.59 8.16
N SER A 36 -0.38 -25.90 8.75
CA SER A 36 -1.00 -24.75 8.11
C SER A 36 0.06 -23.70 7.74
N PRO A 37 -0.08 -23.02 6.59
CA PRO A 37 0.81 -21.94 6.24
C PRO A 37 0.73 -20.84 7.30
N LYS A 38 1.89 -20.28 7.69
CA LYS A 38 1.95 -19.04 8.46
C LYS A 38 2.11 -17.90 7.45
N PRO A 39 1.05 -17.16 7.10
CA PRO A 39 1.22 -16.04 6.19
C PRO A 39 1.97 -14.93 6.91
N ASP A 40 2.70 -14.14 6.14
CA ASP A 40 3.28 -12.89 6.62
C ASP A 40 2.23 -11.75 6.74
N ILE A 41 0.94 -12.08 6.63
CA ILE A 41 -0.19 -11.14 6.70
C ILE A 41 -1.11 -11.58 7.82
N ASP A 42 -1.28 -10.70 8.78
CA ASP A 42 -2.24 -10.86 9.87
C ASP A 42 -3.53 -10.10 9.53
N PHE A 43 -4.53 -10.82 9.02
CA PHE A 43 -5.82 -10.23 8.69
C PHE A 43 -6.58 -9.73 9.92
N GLN A 44 -6.38 -10.32 11.10
CA GLN A 44 -7.03 -9.87 12.33
C GLN A 44 -6.46 -8.51 12.78
N ALA A 45 -5.14 -8.35 12.71
CA ALA A 45 -4.49 -7.07 12.97
C ALA A 45 -4.95 -5.98 11.98
N ILE A 46 -5.11 -6.33 10.70
CA ILE A 46 -5.65 -5.39 9.70
C ILE A 46 -7.11 -5.04 10.01
N GLU A 47 -7.93 -6.01 10.42
CA GLU A 47 -9.33 -5.79 10.77
C GLU A 47 -9.48 -4.87 11.98
N ALA A 48 -8.60 -5.01 12.97
CA ALA A 48 -8.55 -4.09 14.12
C ALA A 48 -8.32 -2.62 13.71
N ASN A 49 -7.59 -2.37 12.61
CA ASN A 49 -7.36 -1.01 12.11
C ASN A 49 -8.64 -0.31 11.64
N SER A 50 -9.71 -1.04 11.31
CA SER A 50 -10.97 -0.45 10.83
C SER A 50 -11.66 0.47 11.85
N SER A 51 -11.33 0.32 13.15
CA SER A 51 -11.81 1.18 14.24
C SER A 51 -11.08 2.52 14.35
N ILE A 52 -9.96 2.69 13.63
CA ILE A 52 -9.11 3.88 13.72
C ILE A 52 -9.69 5.00 12.84
N ASP A 53 -9.90 6.18 13.41
CA ASP A 53 -10.36 7.35 12.65
C ASP A 53 -9.20 7.96 11.85
N LEU A 54 -9.10 7.59 10.57
CA LEU A 54 -8.09 8.16 9.67
C LEU A 54 -8.27 9.66 9.46
N ARG A 55 -9.51 10.18 9.51
CA ARG A 55 -9.75 11.61 9.31
C ARG A 55 -9.13 12.40 10.47
N ALA A 56 -9.34 11.95 11.70
CA ALA A 56 -8.75 12.57 12.88
C ALA A 56 -7.20 12.58 12.80
N LEU A 57 -6.58 11.47 12.38
CA LEU A 57 -5.13 11.39 12.18
C LEU A 57 -4.63 12.37 11.10
N LEU A 58 -5.33 12.44 9.97
CA LEU A 58 -4.97 13.30 8.84
C LEU A 58 -5.22 14.78 9.12
N ASP A 59 -6.21 15.13 9.95
CA ASP A 59 -6.57 16.51 10.26
C ASP A 59 -5.76 17.11 11.43
N LYS A 60 -5.19 16.29 12.33
CA LYS A 60 -4.46 16.73 13.55
C LYS A 60 -3.49 17.89 13.31
N ASP A 61 -2.69 17.82 12.25
CA ASP A 61 -1.64 18.79 11.90
C ASP A 61 -1.91 19.51 10.57
N LYS A 62 -3.15 19.45 10.07
CA LYS A 62 -3.52 20.01 8.77
C LYS A 62 -3.35 21.52 8.73
N ARG A 63 -2.75 22.01 7.65
CA ARG A 63 -2.60 23.44 7.35
C ARG A 63 -3.20 23.75 5.98
N SER A 64 -3.55 25.01 5.74
CA SER A 64 -4.05 25.47 4.45
C SER A 64 -3.47 26.84 4.10
N PRO A 65 -2.76 27.00 2.96
CA PRO A 65 -2.35 25.93 2.05
C PRO A 65 -1.23 25.06 2.63
N GLU A 66 -1.12 23.82 2.15
CA GLU A 66 -0.01 22.92 2.46
C GLU A 66 0.36 22.01 1.28
N LEU A 67 1.53 21.37 1.39
CA LEU A 67 1.93 20.26 0.53
C LEU A 67 1.85 18.95 1.33
N VAL A 68 1.07 17.98 0.87
CA VAL A 68 1.03 16.63 1.45
C VAL A 68 1.80 15.68 0.54
N LEU A 69 2.78 15.00 1.10
CA LEU A 69 3.56 13.98 0.41
C LEU A 69 3.12 12.60 0.87
N LEU A 70 2.46 11.84 -0.01
CA LEU A 70 2.16 10.44 0.30
C LEU A 70 3.43 9.61 0.20
N VAL A 71 3.65 8.72 1.16
CA VAL A 71 4.79 7.80 1.17
C VAL A 71 4.25 6.38 1.38
N GLY A 72 4.60 5.45 0.51
CA GLY A 72 4.16 4.07 0.63
C GLY A 72 4.34 3.27 -0.65
N SER A 73 4.35 1.93 -0.54
CA SER A 73 4.63 1.04 -1.66
C SER A 73 3.60 1.19 -2.78
N PRO A 74 3.92 0.84 -4.04
CA PRO A 74 2.87 0.65 -5.02
C PRO A 74 1.79 -0.30 -4.47
N ALA A 75 0.55 -0.13 -4.93
CA ALA A 75 -0.63 -0.84 -4.46
C ALA A 75 -1.05 -0.64 -2.98
N SER A 76 -0.38 0.21 -2.18
CA SER A 76 -0.71 0.45 -0.76
C SER A 76 -1.99 1.27 -0.49
N GLY A 77 -2.81 1.58 -1.51
CA GLY A 77 -4.05 2.35 -1.33
C GLY A 77 -3.92 3.89 -1.38
N LYS A 78 -2.74 4.45 -1.67
CA LYS A 78 -2.52 5.91 -1.74
C LYS A 78 -3.50 6.68 -2.63
N SER A 79 -3.80 6.14 -3.81
CA SER A 79 -4.73 6.77 -4.74
C SER A 79 -6.16 6.79 -4.18
N THR A 80 -6.59 5.69 -3.55
CA THR A 80 -7.88 5.62 -2.84
C THR A 80 -7.92 6.64 -1.70
N LEU A 81 -6.84 6.78 -0.93
CA LEU A 81 -6.73 7.80 0.11
C LEU A 81 -6.86 9.23 -0.44
N CYS A 82 -6.28 9.51 -1.61
CA CYS A 82 -6.45 10.80 -2.29
C CYS A 82 -7.92 11.06 -2.61
N ASP A 83 -8.56 10.06 -3.21
CA ASP A 83 -9.94 10.14 -3.67
C ASP A 83 -10.93 10.23 -2.50
N GLU A 84 -10.55 9.84 -1.28
CA GLU A 84 -11.40 9.95 -0.09
C GLU A 84 -11.13 11.20 0.75
N TYR A 85 -9.87 11.49 1.05
CA TYR A 85 -9.50 12.49 2.08
C TYR A 85 -8.91 13.78 1.51
N PHE A 86 -8.43 13.77 0.26
CA PHE A 86 -7.74 14.90 -0.37
C PHE A 86 -8.45 15.41 -1.63
N ARG A 87 -9.78 15.23 -1.73
CA ARG A 87 -10.60 15.71 -2.87
C ARG A 87 -10.46 17.22 -3.13
N GLU A 88 -10.28 18.00 -2.07
CA GLU A 88 -10.13 19.45 -2.14
C GLU A 88 -8.69 19.88 -2.52
N TYR A 89 -7.75 18.94 -2.56
CA TYR A 89 -6.35 19.22 -2.87
C TYR A 89 -6.13 19.02 -4.36
N GLN A 90 -5.24 19.82 -4.92
CA GLN A 90 -4.75 19.52 -6.25
C GLN A 90 -3.85 18.28 -6.20
N ARG A 91 -4.28 17.21 -6.86
CA ARG A 91 -3.50 15.97 -7.00
C ARG A 91 -2.40 16.12 -8.04
N VAL A 92 -1.18 15.78 -7.62
CA VAL A 92 0.01 15.61 -8.46
C VAL A 92 0.30 14.12 -8.54
N ASN A 93 0.33 13.56 -9.75
CA ASN A 93 0.65 12.15 -9.99
C ASN A 93 1.65 12.06 -11.16
N GLN A 94 2.81 11.43 -10.91
CA GLN A 94 3.85 11.31 -11.91
C GLN A 94 3.50 10.35 -13.05
N ASP A 95 2.62 9.37 -12.83
CA ASP A 95 2.13 8.51 -13.92
C ASP A 95 1.41 9.35 -14.99
N THR A 96 0.67 10.38 -14.57
CA THR A 96 -0.07 11.29 -15.45
C THR A 96 0.83 12.39 -16.03
N LEU A 97 1.66 13.02 -15.19
CA LEU A 97 2.52 14.16 -15.55
C LEU A 97 3.88 13.74 -16.15
N LYS A 98 4.16 12.43 -16.16
CA LYS A 98 5.32 11.72 -16.72
C LYS A 98 6.65 11.97 -15.99
N THR A 99 7.03 13.22 -15.79
CA THR A 99 8.37 13.57 -15.26
C THR A 99 8.30 14.37 -13.97
N LEU A 100 9.26 14.17 -13.08
CA LEU A 100 9.34 14.90 -11.81
C LEU A 100 9.41 16.42 -12.00
N PRO A 101 10.17 16.99 -12.96
CA PRO A 101 10.16 18.44 -13.20
C PRO A 101 8.76 18.98 -13.55
N LYS A 102 7.99 18.25 -14.37
CA LYS A 102 6.59 18.62 -14.69
C LYS A 102 5.71 18.56 -13.45
N CYS A 103 5.90 17.57 -12.59
CA CYS A 103 5.17 17.46 -11.32
C CYS A 103 5.47 18.64 -10.39
N ILE A 104 6.75 19.02 -10.26
CA ILE A 104 7.20 20.17 -9.46
C ILE A 104 6.61 21.48 -10.02
N GLN A 105 6.68 21.69 -11.34
CA GLN A 105 6.11 22.88 -11.98
C GLN A 105 4.60 22.98 -11.75
N PHE A 106 3.88 21.87 -11.92
CA PHE A 106 2.44 21.81 -11.69
C PHE A 106 2.10 22.11 -10.22
N ALA A 107 2.77 21.47 -9.27
CA ALA A 107 2.60 21.76 -7.84
C ALA A 107 2.90 23.23 -7.50
N THR A 108 3.97 23.79 -8.07
CA THR A 108 4.38 25.19 -7.86
C THR A 108 3.26 26.16 -8.26
N LYS A 109 2.62 25.92 -9.42
CA LYS A 109 1.51 26.74 -9.92
C LYS A 109 0.39 26.86 -8.88
N TRP A 110 -0.05 25.72 -8.34
CA TRP A 110 -1.18 25.66 -7.41
C TRP A 110 -0.84 26.16 -6.01
N LEU A 111 0.35 25.84 -5.50
CA LEU A 111 0.81 26.36 -4.21
C LEU A 111 0.92 27.89 -4.21
N LYS A 112 1.37 28.50 -5.32
CA LYS A 112 1.40 29.96 -5.49
C LYS A 112 0.00 30.59 -5.50
N GLN A 113 -1.00 29.85 -5.96
CA GLN A 113 -2.41 30.24 -5.93
C GLN A 113 -3.08 29.92 -4.59
N LYS A 114 -2.31 29.55 -3.55
CA LYS A 114 -2.81 29.20 -2.21
C LYS A 114 -3.77 28.00 -2.21
N VAL A 115 -3.62 27.10 -3.17
CA VAL A 115 -4.33 25.81 -3.21
C VAL A 115 -3.41 24.72 -2.67
N SER A 116 -3.90 23.93 -1.72
CA SER A 116 -3.15 22.79 -1.17
C SER A 116 -2.91 21.71 -2.24
N VAL A 117 -1.77 21.04 -2.17
CA VAL A 117 -1.35 20.03 -3.15
C VAL A 117 -1.09 18.71 -2.45
N VAL A 118 -1.59 17.61 -3.02
CA VAL A 118 -1.25 16.24 -2.59
C VAL A 118 -0.43 15.56 -3.68
N VAL A 119 0.71 14.96 -3.31
CA VAL A 119 1.59 14.25 -4.23
C VAL A 119 1.37 12.75 -4.06
N ASP A 120 0.61 12.17 -4.99
CA ASP A 120 0.30 10.74 -5.06
C ASP A 120 1.37 9.99 -5.87
N ASN A 121 2.55 9.86 -5.27
CA ASN A 121 3.64 9.03 -5.76
C ASN A 121 4.12 8.12 -4.60
N THR A 122 5.07 7.23 -4.86
CA THR A 122 5.59 6.32 -3.82
C THR A 122 6.56 6.99 -2.85
N ASN A 123 7.35 7.95 -3.33
CA ASN A 123 8.31 8.75 -2.55
C ASN A 123 9.21 7.95 -1.56
N PRO A 124 9.87 6.86 -2.01
CA PRO A 124 10.54 5.90 -1.13
C PRO A 124 11.75 6.48 -0.37
N SER A 125 12.58 7.29 -1.03
CA SER A 125 13.88 7.73 -0.49
C SER A 125 13.89 9.19 -0.07
N ARG A 126 14.77 9.51 0.88
CA ARG A 126 15.01 10.87 1.38
C ARG A 126 15.37 11.84 0.27
N ASP A 127 16.13 11.39 -0.73
CA ASP A 127 16.54 12.22 -1.87
C ASP A 127 15.36 12.66 -2.76
N ILE A 128 14.36 11.79 -2.94
CA ILE A 128 13.15 12.15 -3.69
C ILE A 128 12.32 13.14 -2.86
N ARG A 129 12.14 12.86 -1.56
CA ARG A 129 11.37 13.71 -0.64
C ARG A 129 11.98 15.10 -0.49
N ARG A 130 13.31 15.21 -0.47
CA ARG A 130 14.04 16.49 -0.37
C ARG A 130 13.61 17.50 -1.44
N LYS A 131 13.33 17.05 -2.66
CA LYS A 131 12.89 17.92 -3.78
C LYS A 131 11.53 18.55 -3.50
N TRP A 132 10.61 17.79 -2.91
CA TRP A 132 9.29 18.28 -2.50
C TRP A 132 9.36 19.22 -1.30
N ILE A 133 10.20 18.89 -0.31
CA ILE A 133 10.43 19.74 0.86
C ILE A 133 11.04 21.08 0.44
N GLN A 134 12.01 21.07 -0.50
CA GLN A 134 12.59 22.29 -1.04
C GLN A 134 11.55 23.15 -1.76
N LEU A 135 10.67 22.54 -2.57
CA LEU A 135 9.56 23.25 -3.21
C LEU A 135 8.65 23.91 -2.17
N ALA A 136 8.24 23.18 -1.13
CA ALA A 136 7.37 23.72 -0.08
C ALA A 136 8.00 24.93 0.62
N ARG A 137 9.31 24.86 0.93
CA ARG A 137 10.09 25.98 1.47
C ARG A 137 10.10 27.19 0.54
N GLN A 138 10.33 26.99 -0.76
CA GLN A 138 10.31 28.06 -1.77
C GLN A 138 8.93 28.72 -1.88
N CYS A 139 7.86 27.94 -1.79
CA CYS A 139 6.49 28.42 -1.78
C CYS A 139 6.02 28.96 -0.42
N ARG A 140 6.86 28.86 0.63
CA ARG A 140 6.54 29.24 2.01
C ARG A 140 5.26 28.57 2.54
N VAL A 141 5.12 27.27 2.27
CA VAL A 141 4.02 26.44 2.77
C VAL A 141 4.57 25.28 3.61
N PRO A 142 3.85 24.81 4.63
CA PRO A 142 4.22 23.61 5.35
C PRO A 142 4.12 22.37 4.45
N VAL A 143 4.92 21.36 4.76
CA VAL A 143 4.88 20.05 4.09
C VAL A 143 4.71 18.94 5.12
N ARG A 144 3.73 18.07 4.92
CA ARG A 144 3.51 16.89 5.76
C ARG A 144 3.80 15.62 4.98
N ALA A 145 4.35 14.61 5.66
CA ALA A 145 4.42 13.26 5.12
C ALA A 145 3.22 12.47 5.64
N VAL A 146 2.49 11.80 4.76
CA VAL A 146 1.46 10.82 5.13
C VAL A 146 1.94 9.45 4.69
N VAL A 147 2.27 8.61 5.66
CA VAL A 147 2.95 7.33 5.46
C VAL A 147 1.93 6.20 5.53
N LEU A 148 1.70 5.56 4.39
CA LEU A 148 0.94 4.31 4.27
C LEU A 148 1.94 3.16 4.33
N GLU A 149 2.35 2.83 5.55
CA GLU A 149 3.27 1.73 5.77
C GLU A 149 2.57 0.41 5.51
N SER A 150 3.16 -0.42 4.66
CA SER A 150 2.68 -1.76 4.37
C SER A 150 3.89 -2.68 4.27
N SER A 151 3.78 -3.84 4.91
CA SER A 151 4.81 -4.87 4.78
C SER A 151 4.92 -5.30 3.32
N ARG A 152 6.09 -5.81 2.94
CA ARG A 152 6.29 -6.33 1.57
C ARG A 152 5.28 -7.41 1.21
N SER A 153 4.95 -8.27 2.17
CA SER A 153 3.97 -9.33 1.97
C SER A 153 2.56 -8.78 1.79
N LEU A 154 2.12 -7.79 2.59
CA LEU A 154 0.85 -7.11 2.39
C LEU A 154 0.79 -6.41 1.03
N ALA A 155 1.84 -5.66 0.67
CA ALA A 155 1.89 -4.95 -0.60
C ALA A 155 1.83 -5.90 -1.81
N ASN A 156 2.47 -7.07 -1.73
CA ASN A 156 2.37 -8.10 -2.75
C ASN A 156 0.95 -8.70 -2.82
N HIS A 157 0.35 -9.00 -1.67
CA HIS A 157 -1.02 -9.49 -1.61
C HIS A 157 -2.00 -8.49 -2.23
N LEU A 158 -1.92 -7.20 -1.87
CA LEU A 158 -2.74 -6.14 -2.47
C LEU A 158 -2.54 -6.05 -3.99
N ASN A 159 -1.30 -6.23 -4.47
CA ASN A 159 -1.00 -6.19 -5.90
C ASN A 159 -1.60 -7.39 -6.65
N ILE A 160 -1.60 -8.59 -6.06
CA ILE A 160 -2.25 -9.78 -6.62
C ILE A 160 -3.77 -9.61 -6.58
N PHE A 161 -4.32 -9.20 -5.44
CA PHE A 161 -5.75 -8.99 -5.27
C PHE A 161 -6.32 -7.99 -6.30
N ARG A 162 -5.61 -6.89 -6.57
CA ARG A 162 -5.99 -5.92 -7.62
C ARG A 162 -6.05 -6.53 -9.03
N SER A 163 -5.31 -7.61 -9.29
CA SER A 163 -5.36 -8.29 -10.59
C SER A 163 -6.68 -9.04 -10.82
N PHE A 164 -7.44 -9.33 -9.76
CA PHE A 164 -8.78 -9.93 -9.87
C PHE A 164 -9.82 -8.96 -10.46
N GLY A 165 -9.53 -7.65 -10.46
CA GLY A 165 -10.36 -6.67 -11.17
C GLY A 165 -11.65 -6.27 -10.45
N PHE A 166 -11.80 -6.58 -9.16
CA PHE A 166 -12.91 -6.10 -8.36
C PHE A 166 -12.92 -4.56 -8.30
N GLY A 167 -13.81 -3.93 -9.08
CA GLY A 167 -14.12 -2.50 -9.05
C GLY A 167 -12.94 -1.55 -9.38
N THR A 168 -11.82 -2.05 -9.90
CA THR A 168 -10.63 -1.23 -10.23
C THR A 168 -10.04 -1.64 -11.57
N THR A 169 -9.26 -0.74 -12.19
CA THR A 169 -8.46 -1.10 -13.36
C THR A 169 -7.51 -2.24 -12.98
N GLN A 170 -7.54 -3.34 -13.75
CA GLN A 170 -6.67 -4.51 -13.62
C GLN A 170 -5.20 -4.16 -13.92
N ARG A 171 -4.61 -3.29 -13.12
CA ARG A 171 -3.24 -2.80 -13.29
C ARG A 171 -2.37 -3.46 -12.23
N LYS A 172 -1.84 -4.62 -12.58
CA LYS A 172 -0.81 -5.29 -11.79
C LYS A 172 0.48 -4.47 -11.86
N VAL A 173 1.01 -4.09 -10.71
CA VAL A 173 2.32 -3.43 -10.64
C VAL A 173 3.41 -4.48 -10.88
N PRO A 174 4.37 -4.25 -11.79
CA PRO A 174 5.47 -5.18 -12.01
C PRO A 174 6.29 -5.42 -10.73
N ARG A 175 6.70 -6.68 -10.50
CA ARG A 175 7.50 -7.07 -9.32
C ARG A 175 8.78 -6.26 -9.17
N VAL A 176 9.40 -5.87 -10.28
CA VAL A 176 10.60 -5.01 -10.29
C VAL A 176 10.31 -3.66 -9.63
N ALA A 177 9.17 -3.03 -9.93
CA ALA A 177 8.80 -1.74 -9.33
C ALA A 177 8.56 -1.85 -7.82
N MET A 178 7.93 -2.95 -7.37
CA MET A 178 7.77 -3.25 -5.94
C MET A 178 9.14 -3.41 -5.26
N ASN A 179 10.04 -4.19 -5.85
CA ASN A 179 11.37 -4.42 -5.32
C ASN A 179 12.20 -3.14 -5.23
N VAL A 180 12.15 -2.30 -6.26
CA VAL A 180 12.83 -1.00 -6.29
C VAL A 180 12.29 -0.05 -5.21
N PHE A 181 10.99 -0.10 -4.92
CA PHE A 181 10.43 0.67 -3.82
C PHE A 181 11.04 0.22 -2.48
N PHE A 182 10.94 -1.07 -2.17
CA PHE A 182 11.39 -1.59 -0.87
C PHE A 182 12.90 -1.48 -0.67
N SER A 183 13.70 -1.58 -1.73
CA SER A 183 15.17 -1.40 -1.62
C SER A 183 15.60 0.05 -1.40
N ARG A 184 14.75 1.02 -1.75
CA ARG A 184 15.03 2.45 -1.61
C ARG A 184 14.25 3.10 -0.47
N TYR A 185 13.40 2.35 0.22
CA TYR A 185 12.54 2.89 1.24
C TYR A 185 13.35 3.31 2.45
N GLU A 186 13.21 4.57 2.84
CA GLU A 186 13.74 5.14 4.06
C GLU A 186 12.58 5.74 4.85
N THR A 187 12.39 5.32 6.11
CA THR A 187 11.31 5.82 6.98
C THR A 187 11.34 7.35 7.07
N PRO A 188 10.26 8.05 6.71
CA PRO A 188 10.21 9.51 6.80
C PRO A 188 10.38 10.01 8.23
N SER A 189 11.09 11.13 8.41
CA SER A 189 11.23 11.78 9.71
C SER A 189 11.15 13.31 9.60
N GLU A 190 10.73 13.97 10.68
CA GLU A 190 10.68 15.43 10.74
C GLU A 190 12.05 16.09 10.53
N SER A 191 13.15 15.39 10.80
CA SER A 191 14.52 15.84 10.53
C SER A 191 14.81 16.12 9.04
N GLU A 192 13.97 15.61 8.13
CA GLU A 192 14.04 15.95 6.71
C GLU A 192 13.53 17.37 6.40
N GLY A 193 12.76 17.95 7.32
CA GLY A 193 12.08 19.24 7.16
C GLY A 193 10.57 19.14 6.93
N PHE A 194 9.95 18.01 7.29
CA PHE A 194 8.50 17.91 7.38
C PHE A 194 7.97 18.68 8.59
N PHE A 195 6.82 19.33 8.43
CA PHE A 195 6.07 19.93 9.52
C PHE A 195 5.52 18.86 10.47
N ALA A 196 5.07 17.74 9.91
CA ALA A 196 4.63 16.57 10.65
C ALA A 196 4.78 15.32 9.78
N VAL A 197 5.02 14.17 10.41
CA VAL A 197 4.96 12.85 9.79
C VAL A 197 3.79 12.08 10.38
N VAL A 198 2.76 11.84 9.57
CA VAL A 198 1.53 11.15 9.95
C VAL A 198 1.61 9.72 9.43
N GLN A 199 1.71 8.75 10.33
CA GLN A 199 1.57 7.35 9.98
C GLN A 199 0.08 6.98 9.98
N ILE A 200 -0.37 6.33 8.90
CA ILE A 200 -1.71 5.79 8.82
C ILE A 200 -1.65 4.28 8.57
N PRO A 201 -2.38 3.48 9.36
CA PRO A 201 -2.43 2.05 9.17
C PRO A 201 -3.21 1.71 7.88
N PHE A 202 -2.90 0.55 7.30
CA PHE A 202 -3.73 0.02 6.23
C PHE A 202 -5.09 -0.40 6.80
N GLN A 203 -6.16 0.12 6.20
CA GLN A 203 -7.54 -0.29 6.47
C GLN A 203 -8.12 -0.94 5.23
N MET A 204 -8.86 -2.04 5.43
CA MET A 204 -9.64 -2.64 4.35
C MET A 204 -10.73 -1.65 3.93
N LYS A 205 -10.92 -1.50 2.61
CA LYS A 205 -12.09 -0.81 2.09
C LYS A 205 -13.36 -1.62 2.40
N LYS A 206 -14.51 -0.97 2.32
CA LYS A 206 -15.77 -1.71 2.21
C LYS A 206 -15.77 -2.50 0.90
N PHE A 207 -15.94 -3.82 1.02
CA PHE A 207 -16.05 -4.72 -0.13
C PHE A 207 -17.44 -4.57 -0.76
N ALA A 208 -17.50 -4.60 -2.10
CA ALA A 208 -18.73 -4.47 -2.85
C ALA A 208 -19.55 -5.77 -2.87
N SER A 209 -18.91 -6.92 -2.62
CA SER A 209 -19.56 -8.23 -2.55
C SER A 209 -18.87 -9.13 -1.53
N LYS A 210 -19.60 -10.16 -1.09
CA LYS A 210 -19.07 -11.24 -0.25
C LYS A 210 -17.92 -11.97 -0.94
N GLU A 211 -18.01 -12.16 -2.25
CA GLU A 211 -16.95 -12.77 -3.07
C GLU A 211 -15.66 -11.93 -3.06
N GLU A 212 -15.77 -10.59 -3.15
CA GLU A 212 -14.60 -9.71 -3.09
C GLU A 212 -13.91 -9.81 -1.71
N GLU A 213 -14.70 -9.85 -0.63
CA GLU A 213 -14.18 -10.03 0.73
C GLU A 213 -13.51 -11.40 0.91
N GLU A 214 -14.16 -12.47 0.48
CA GLU A 214 -13.61 -13.84 0.56
C GLU A 214 -12.32 -13.97 -0.25
N ALA A 215 -12.27 -13.38 -1.44
CA ALA A 215 -11.06 -13.34 -2.27
C ALA A 215 -9.93 -12.52 -1.62
N PHE A 216 -10.25 -11.46 -0.89
CA PHE A 216 -9.26 -10.69 -0.14
C PHE A 216 -8.69 -11.47 1.05
N ARG A 217 -9.53 -12.24 1.74
CA ARG A 217 -9.11 -13.05 2.91
C ARG A 217 -8.36 -14.34 2.51
N CYS A 218 -8.34 -14.68 1.22
CA CYS A 218 -7.55 -15.80 0.70
C CYS A 218 -6.03 -15.53 0.78
N TYR A 219 -5.28 -16.61 0.95
CA TYR A 219 -3.83 -16.62 0.83
C TYR A 219 -3.48 -16.60 -0.65
N LEU A 220 -2.90 -15.49 -1.10
CA LEU A 220 -2.60 -15.24 -2.50
C LEU A 220 -1.10 -15.40 -2.77
N CYS A 221 -0.75 -16.08 -3.86
CA CYS A 221 0.61 -16.16 -4.37
C CYS A 221 0.62 -16.02 -5.90
N GLU A 222 1.72 -15.52 -6.46
CA GLU A 222 1.91 -15.54 -7.91
C GLU A 222 2.24 -16.97 -8.37
N SER A 223 1.59 -17.43 -9.45
CA SER A 223 2.06 -18.58 -10.20
C SER A 223 3.44 -18.27 -10.79
N ARG A 224 4.40 -19.20 -10.60
CA ARG A 224 5.74 -19.08 -11.19
C ARG A 224 5.70 -19.22 -12.71
#